data_AF-A0A938QE38-F1
#
_entry.id   AF-A0A938QE38-F1
#
_cell.length_a   1.000
_cell.length_b   1.000
_cell.length_c   1.000
_cell.angle_alpha   90.00
_cell.angle_beta   90.00
_cell.angle_gamma   90.00
#
_symmetry.space_group_name_H-M   'P 1'
#
loop_
_entity.id
_entity.type
_entity.pdbx_description
1 polymer ?
#
loop_
_entity_poly.entity_id
_entity_poly.type
_entity_poly.pdbx_seq_one_letter_code
_entity_poly.pdbx_strand_id
1 'polypeptide(L)'
;MRSKLVVGLIVALAAVFFVSSIALGQAKGGAKLLCVSKKELKGEETVASCLAKGERFAIVDQFGIVRILTPEEVELTKAFNPKAFEARAFGMKYEKLAPVLTPLPVSPEIQ
;
A
#
# COMPACT_ATOMS: atom_id res chain seq x y z
N MET A 1 -38.30 16.68 20.56
CA MET A 1 -37.86 15.92 19.36
C MET A 1 -36.54 16.38 18.75
N ARG A 2 -36.20 17.68 18.73
CA ARG A 2 -34.95 18.20 18.13
C ARG A 2 -33.64 17.64 18.76
N SER A 3 -33.60 17.43 20.07
CA SER A 3 -32.38 16.95 20.76
C SER A 3 -31.99 15.50 20.42
N LYS A 4 -32.96 14.58 20.26
CA LYS A 4 -32.67 13.18 19.92
C LYS A 4 -32.12 13.02 18.50
N LEU A 5 -32.59 13.86 17.58
CA LEU A 5 -32.16 13.89 16.17
C LEU A 5 -30.75 14.46 16.04
N VAL A 6 -30.43 15.51 16.81
CA VAL A 6 -29.08 16.10 16.87
C VAL A 6 -28.07 15.14 17.51
N VAL A 7 -28.45 14.44 18.57
CA VAL A 7 -27.60 13.42 19.21
C VAL A 7 -27.31 12.25 18.26
N GLY A 8 -28.33 11.77 17.53
CA GLY A 8 -28.13 10.73 16.51
C GLY A 8 -27.18 11.15 15.39
N LEU A 9 -27.29 12.40 14.93
CA LEU A 9 -26.41 12.95 13.90
C LEU A 9 -24.95 13.10 14.40
N ILE A 10 -24.75 13.52 15.65
CA ILE A 10 -23.42 13.65 16.26
C ILE A 10 -22.76 12.28 16.43
N VAL A 11 -23.51 11.26 16.86
CA VAL A 11 -22.99 9.89 17.00
C VAL A 11 -22.61 9.30 15.63
N ALA A 12 -23.42 9.53 14.60
CA ALA A 12 -23.09 9.09 13.25
C ALA A 12 -21.83 9.79 12.70
N LEU A 13 -21.69 11.11 12.91
CA LEU A 13 -20.50 11.87 12.52
C LEU A 13 -19.25 11.38 13.27
N ALA A 14 -19.35 11.12 14.57
CA ALA A 14 -18.25 10.59 15.37
C ALA A 14 -17.81 9.20 14.90
N ALA A 15 -18.76 8.31 14.56
CA ALA A 15 -18.44 6.98 14.04
C ALA A 15 -17.71 7.04 12.68
N VAL A 16 -18.13 7.93 11.78
CA VAL A 16 -17.45 8.14 10.48
C VAL A 16 -16.03 8.72 10.68
N PHE A 17 -15.85 9.61 11.66
CA PHE A 17 -14.54 10.19 11.97
C PHE A 17 -13.56 9.15 12.57
N PHE A 18 -14.05 8.24 13.41
CA PHE A 18 -13.22 7.18 14.00
C PHE A 18 -12.80 6.13 12.97
N VAL A 19 -13.69 5.70 12.07
CA VAL A 19 -13.36 4.71 11.03
C VAL A 19 -12.34 5.25 10.02
N SER A 20 -12.44 6.54 9.67
CA SER A 20 -11.49 7.19 8.75
C SER A 20 -10.10 7.44 9.36
N SER A 21 -10.02 7.63 10.69
CA SER A 21 -8.75 7.88 11.38
C SER A 21 -7.84 6.64 11.44
N ILE A 22 -8.41 5.44 11.56
CA ILE A 22 -7.65 4.19 11.63
C ILE A 22 -7.03 3.83 10.27
N ALA A 23 -7.71 4.14 9.17
CA ALA A 23 -7.21 3.91 7.82
C ALA A 23 -6.00 4.81 7.45
N LEU A 24 -5.88 5.99 8.06
CA LEU A 24 -4.79 6.94 7.79
C LEU A 24 -3.55 6.73 8.69
N GLY A 25 -3.70 6.03 9.82
CA GLY A 25 -2.62 5.80 10.79
C GLY A 25 -1.56 4.80 10.32
N GLN A 26 -1.87 3.91 9.39
CA GLN A 26 -0.94 2.87 8.91
C GLN A 26 -0.03 3.33 7.74
N ALA A 27 -0.15 4.58 7.29
CA ALA A 27 0.50 5.05 6.06
C ALA A 27 1.93 5.61 6.23
N LYS A 28 2.50 5.65 7.46
CA LYS A 28 3.68 6.50 7.72
C LYS A 28 5.05 5.82 7.87
N GLY A 29 5.21 4.52 7.61
CA GLY A 29 6.55 3.93 7.78
C GLY A 29 6.75 2.49 7.35
N GLY A 30 6.29 2.10 6.17
CA GLY A 30 6.58 0.76 5.64
C GLY A 30 7.14 0.79 4.24
N ALA A 31 7.65 -0.36 3.79
CA ALA A 31 8.22 -0.52 2.47
C ALA A 31 7.17 -0.30 1.37
N LYS A 32 7.56 0.26 0.23
CA LYS A 32 6.68 0.55 -0.91
C LYS A 32 7.24 -0.09 -2.18
N LEU A 33 6.36 -0.48 -3.10
CA LEU A 33 6.76 -0.90 -4.45
C LEU A 33 6.61 0.26 -5.44
N LEU A 34 7.69 0.58 -6.13
CA LEU A 34 7.72 1.62 -7.16
C LEU A 34 8.10 1.04 -8.52
N CYS A 35 7.37 1.44 -9.55
CA CYS A 35 7.74 1.19 -10.93
C CYS A 35 8.92 2.09 -11.33
N VAL A 36 10.05 1.46 -11.67
CA VAL A 36 11.29 2.14 -12.05
C VAL A 36 11.25 2.56 -13.52
N SER A 37 10.63 1.73 -14.36
CA SER A 37 10.57 1.93 -15.81
C SER A 37 9.62 3.09 -16.21
N LYS A 38 8.51 3.29 -15.49
CA LYS A 38 7.54 4.37 -15.74
C LYS A 38 7.43 5.34 -14.57
N LYS A 39 8.15 6.46 -14.67
CA LYS A 39 8.25 7.47 -13.61
C LYS A 39 6.95 8.20 -13.32
N GLU A 40 6.06 8.31 -14.30
CA GLU A 40 4.79 9.07 -14.21
C GLU A 40 3.55 8.22 -13.94
N LEU A 41 3.72 6.92 -13.63
CA LEU A 41 2.60 6.05 -13.30
C LEU A 41 1.99 6.47 -11.96
N LYS A 42 0.67 6.68 -11.91
CA LYS A 42 -0.06 7.17 -10.73
C LYS A 42 -1.18 6.22 -10.31
N GLY A 43 -0.91 4.92 -10.31
CA GLY A 43 -1.85 3.91 -9.82
C GLY A 43 -2.97 3.54 -10.79
N GLU A 44 -2.83 3.87 -12.07
CA GLU A 44 -3.79 3.48 -13.11
C GLU A 44 -3.86 1.94 -13.23
N GLU A 45 -2.71 1.29 -13.07
CA GLU A 45 -2.54 -0.16 -13.21
C GLU A 45 -2.10 -0.80 -11.89
N THR A 46 -2.24 -2.12 -11.79
CA THR A 46 -1.68 -2.91 -10.69
C THR A 46 -0.22 -3.27 -10.98
N VAL A 47 0.55 -3.59 -9.93
CA VAL A 47 1.92 -4.07 -10.06
C VAL A 47 1.99 -5.31 -10.95
N ALA A 48 1.05 -6.25 -10.80
CA ALA A 48 0.95 -7.44 -11.66
C ALA A 48 0.79 -7.10 -13.14
N SER A 49 -0.09 -6.15 -13.48
CA SER A 49 -0.31 -5.73 -14.88
C SER A 49 0.95 -5.12 -15.48
N CYS A 50 1.66 -4.27 -14.72
CA CYS A 50 2.91 -3.67 -15.17
C CYS A 50 4.03 -4.71 -15.34
N LEU A 51 4.15 -5.68 -14.44
CA LEU A 51 5.14 -6.77 -14.59
C LEU A 51 4.88 -7.61 -15.83
N ALA A 52 3.62 -7.90 -16.15
CA ALA A 52 3.25 -8.61 -17.37
C ALA A 52 3.67 -7.86 -18.65
N LYS A 53 3.84 -6.53 -18.57
CA LYS A 53 4.35 -5.68 -19.65
C LYS A 53 5.88 -5.54 -19.67
N GLY A 54 6.58 -6.23 -18.77
CA GLY A 54 8.05 -6.17 -18.64
C GLY A 54 8.56 -4.96 -17.85
N GLU A 55 7.70 -4.30 -17.08
CA GLU A 55 8.12 -3.17 -16.24
C GLU A 55 8.92 -3.64 -15.03
N ARG A 56 9.92 -2.84 -14.61
CA ARG A 56 10.76 -3.16 -13.46
C ARG A 56 10.27 -2.45 -12.20
N PHE A 57 10.34 -3.14 -11.07
CA PHE A 57 9.91 -2.63 -9.78
C PHE A 57 11.06 -2.57 -8.78
N ALA A 58 10.99 -1.63 -7.85
CA ALA A 58 11.89 -1.51 -6.73
C ALA A 58 11.10 -1.42 -5.43
N ILE A 59 11.66 -2.03 -4.38
CA ILE A 59 11.23 -1.81 -3.01
C ILE A 59 11.98 -0.58 -2.49
N VAL A 60 11.24 0.38 -1.95
CA VAL A 60 11.78 1.49 -1.18
C VAL A 60 11.36 1.30 0.25
N ASP A 61 12.33 1.12 1.15
CA ASP A 61 12.03 0.95 2.56
C ASP A 61 11.71 2.29 3.27
N GLN A 62 11.41 2.21 4.56
CA GLN A 62 11.10 3.38 5.38
C GLN A 62 12.26 4.37 5.55
N PHE A 63 13.51 3.95 5.27
CA PHE A 63 14.71 4.77 5.34
C PHE A 63 15.10 5.37 3.98
N GLY A 64 14.35 5.06 2.92
CA GLY A 64 14.64 5.50 1.55
C GLY A 64 15.69 4.64 0.84
N ILE A 65 16.01 3.45 1.36
CA ILE A 65 16.92 2.51 0.69
C ILE A 65 16.14 1.81 -0.42
N VAL A 66 16.74 1.77 -1.61
CA VAL A 66 16.11 1.26 -2.83
C VAL A 66 16.73 -0.09 -3.22
N ARG A 67 15.90 -1.11 -3.41
CA ARG A 67 16.29 -2.40 -3.97
C ARG A 67 15.44 -2.73 -5.19
N ILE A 68 16.07 -2.85 -6.35
CA ILE A 68 15.39 -3.29 -7.59
C ILE A 68 15.17 -4.79 -7.50
N LEU A 69 13.95 -5.23 -7.79
CA LEU A 69 13.60 -6.65 -7.79
C LEU A 69 14.12 -7.31 -9.07
N THR A 70 14.89 -8.37 -8.87
CA THR A 70 15.23 -9.34 -9.92
C THR A 70 14.01 -10.20 -10.27
N PRO A 71 13.99 -10.85 -11.46
CA PRO A 71 12.91 -11.76 -11.84
C PRO A 71 12.67 -12.86 -10.79
N GLU A 72 13.73 -13.43 -10.24
CA GLU A 72 13.67 -14.47 -9.22
C GLU A 72 13.03 -13.95 -7.92
N GLU A 73 13.39 -12.74 -7.49
CA GLU A 73 12.76 -12.11 -6.34
C GLU A 73 11.28 -11.80 -6.57
N VAL A 74 10.90 -11.44 -7.80
CA VAL A 74 9.48 -11.23 -8.16
C VAL A 74 8.70 -12.54 -8.03
N GLU A 75 9.22 -13.64 -8.56
CA GLU A 75 8.59 -14.95 -8.47
C GLU A 75 8.45 -15.43 -7.02
N LEU A 76 9.52 -15.31 -6.22
CA LEU A 76 9.50 -15.66 -4.81
C LEU A 76 8.50 -14.77 -4.06
N THR A 77 8.53 -13.46 -4.28
CA THR A 77 7.59 -12.54 -3.62
C THR A 77 6.15 -12.87 -4.00
N LYS A 78 5.88 -13.32 -5.24
CA LYS A 78 4.53 -13.73 -5.65
C LYS A 78 4.04 -14.98 -4.91
N ALA A 79 4.95 -15.91 -4.62
CA ALA A 79 4.64 -17.10 -3.84
C ALA A 79 4.37 -16.78 -2.35
N PHE A 80 5.17 -15.90 -1.75
CA PHE A 80 5.06 -15.56 -0.32
C PHE A 80 4.04 -14.45 -0.03
N ASN A 81 3.90 -13.47 -0.92
CA ASN A 81 3.06 -12.29 -0.76
C ASN A 81 2.38 -11.87 -2.08
N PRO A 82 1.41 -12.66 -2.58
CA PRO A 82 0.71 -12.33 -3.83
C PRO A 82 -0.03 -10.98 -3.76
N LYS A 83 -0.47 -10.57 -2.57
CA LYS A 83 -1.18 -9.30 -2.34
C LYS A 83 -0.35 -8.07 -2.68
N ALA A 84 0.98 -8.16 -2.58
CA ALA A 84 1.88 -7.07 -3.00
C ALA A 84 1.71 -6.71 -4.49
N PHE A 85 1.28 -7.68 -5.32
CA PHE A 85 1.12 -7.50 -6.77
C PHE A 85 -0.26 -6.99 -7.18
N GLU A 86 -1.24 -7.10 -6.28
CA GLU A 86 -2.59 -6.55 -6.46
C GLU A 86 -2.63 -5.04 -6.17
N ALA A 87 -1.60 -4.53 -5.46
CA ALA A 87 -1.46 -3.12 -5.18
C ALA A 87 -1.36 -2.28 -6.46
N ARG A 88 -1.80 -1.03 -6.36
CA ARG A 88 -1.66 -0.04 -7.42
C ARG A 88 -0.18 0.29 -7.63
N ALA A 89 0.25 0.32 -8.88
CA ALA A 89 1.62 0.61 -9.24
C ALA A 89 1.84 2.11 -9.37
N PHE A 90 2.88 2.63 -8.70
CA PHE A 90 3.24 4.04 -8.75
C PHE A 90 4.67 4.20 -9.24
N GLY A 91 4.92 5.21 -10.07
CA GLY A 91 6.24 5.63 -10.47
C GLY A 91 6.90 6.51 -9.42
N MET A 92 8.20 6.74 -9.59
CA MET A 92 9.00 7.53 -8.64
C MET A 92 8.43 8.95 -8.37
N LYS A 93 7.79 9.58 -9.35
CA LYS A 93 7.19 10.93 -9.20
C LYS A 93 6.07 10.94 -8.14
N TYR A 94 5.44 9.80 -7.91
CA TYR A 94 4.28 9.65 -7.03
C TYR A 94 4.57 8.73 -5.85
N GLU A 95 5.84 8.58 -5.46
CA GLU A 95 6.30 7.72 -4.35
C GLU A 95 5.58 8.00 -3.02
N LYS A 96 5.24 9.27 -2.76
CA LYS A 96 4.46 9.67 -1.57
C LYS A 96 3.01 9.16 -1.57
N LEU A 97 2.47 8.84 -2.75
CA LEU A 97 1.12 8.30 -2.92
C LEU A 97 1.11 6.77 -3.02
N ALA A 98 2.29 6.16 -3.18
CA ALA A 98 2.41 4.72 -3.31
C ALA A 98 1.98 4.02 -2.02
N PRO A 99 1.17 2.93 -2.12
CA PRO A 99 0.68 2.21 -0.96
C PRO A 99 1.85 1.55 -0.24
N VAL A 100 1.76 1.55 1.09
CA VAL A 100 2.68 0.82 1.95
C VAL A 100 2.35 -0.68 1.84
N LEU A 101 3.37 -1.51 1.68
CA LEU A 101 3.25 -2.96 1.70
C LEU A 101 2.79 -3.42 3.08
N THR A 102 1.75 -4.24 3.09
CA THR A 102 1.29 -4.89 4.32
C THR A 102 2.34 -5.90 4.78
N PRO A 103 2.80 -5.84 6.05
CA PRO A 103 3.67 -6.87 6.61
C PRO A 103 3.02 -8.25 6.50
N LEU A 104 3.82 -9.28 6.25
CA LEU A 104 3.34 -10.65 6.36
C LEU A 104 3.00 -10.96 7.82
N PRO A 105 1.93 -11.72 8.10
CA PRO A 105 1.66 -12.17 9.45
C PRO A 105 2.83 -13.03 9.93
N VAL A 106 3.50 -12.61 11.00
CA VAL A 106 4.52 -13.44 11.66
C VAL A 106 3.81 -14.59 12.38
N SER A 107 4.28 -15.83 12.19
CA SER A 107 3.78 -16.96 12.98
C SER A 107 4.03 -16.68 14.46
N PRO A 108 3.03 -16.85 15.35
CA PRO A 108 3.20 -16.61 16.78
C PRO A 108 4.22 -17.55 17.46
N GLU A 109 4.71 -18.57 16.76
CA GLU A 109 5.74 -19.51 17.24
C GLU A 109 7.14 -18.87 17.38
N ILE A 110 7.34 -17.63 16.92
CA ILE A 110 8.63 -16.91 16.94
C ILE A 110 8.58 -15.66 17.86
N GLN A 111 7.57 -15.54 18.74
CA GLN A 111 7.52 -14.45 19.74
C GLN A 111 7.97 -14.89 21.13
#